data_AF-A0A7S2CVS0-F1
#
_entry.id   AF-A0A7S2CVS0-F1
#
_cell.length_a   1.000
_cell.length_b   1.000
_cell.length_c   1.000
_cell.angle_alpha   90.00
_cell.angle_beta   90.00
_cell.angle_gamma   90.00
#
_symmetry.space_group_name_H-M   'P 1'
#
loop_
_entity.id
_entity.type
_entity.pdbx_description
1 polymer ?
#
loop_
_entity_poly.entity_id
_entity_poly.type
_entity_poly.pdbx_seq_one_letter_code
_entity_poly.pdbx_strand_id
1 'polypeptide(L)'
;DSYYDPFRGVIVFVRVVDGVLRKGDRVRLSATGAEFEILDLGTLTPGGERPTPLLRAGEVGYVCGGIKTVADARVGDTIINAKRADKDVAPVEPLPGYQEPVPV
;
A
#
# COMPACT_ATOMS: atom_id res chain seq x y z
N ASP A 1 7.72 -1.71 -3.95
CA ASP A 1 8.01 -3.09 -4.39
C ASP A 1 6.97 -4.01 -3.76
N SER A 2 6.71 -5.19 -4.34
CA SER A 2 5.67 -6.11 -3.90
C SER A 2 6.01 -7.55 -4.21
N TYR A 3 5.63 -8.49 -3.34
CA TYR A 3 5.79 -9.92 -3.59
C TYR A 3 4.55 -10.70 -3.16
N TYR A 4 4.40 -11.93 -3.66
CA TYR A 4 3.29 -12.81 -3.30
C TYR A 4 3.70 -13.80 -2.20
N ASP A 5 2.93 -13.83 -1.12
CA ASP A 5 2.99 -14.84 -0.06
C ASP A 5 1.81 -15.82 -0.20
N PRO A 6 2.03 -17.15 -0.19
CA PRO A 6 0.96 -18.14 -0.38
C PRO A 6 -0.17 -18.09 0.65
N PHE A 7 0.08 -17.59 1.86
CA PHE A 7 -0.89 -17.57 2.96
C PHE A 7 -1.48 -16.18 3.18
N ARG A 8 -0.70 -15.14 2.87
CA ARG A 8 -1.03 -13.74 3.15
C ARG A 8 -1.43 -12.96 1.91
N GLY A 9 -1.20 -13.51 0.71
CA GLY A 9 -1.47 -12.84 -0.56
C GLY A 9 -0.37 -11.85 -0.92
N VAL A 10 -0.73 -10.77 -1.61
CA VAL A 10 0.25 -9.76 -2.04
C VAL A 10 0.68 -8.91 -0.86
N ILE A 11 1.98 -8.89 -0.60
CA ILE A 11 2.63 -8.01 0.36
C ILE A 11 3.27 -6.86 -0.41
N VAL A 12 2.96 -5.64 -0.01
CA VAL A 12 3.42 -4.40 -0.66
C VAL A 12 4.30 -3.63 0.30
N PHE A 13 5.50 -3.28 -0.13
CA PHE A 13 6.36 -2.36 0.61
C PHE A 13 5.98 -0.92 0.30
N VAL A 14 5.75 -0.17 1.38
CA VAL A 14 5.18 1.17 1.33
C VAL A 14 6.04 2.13 2.14
N ARG A 15 6.04 3.38 1.70
CA ARG A 15 6.48 4.51 2.50
C ARG A 15 5.26 5.39 2.75
N VAL A 16 4.98 5.67 4.02
CA VAL A 16 3.88 6.59 4.35
C VAL A 16 4.39 8.01 4.16
N VAL A 17 3.83 8.73 3.19
CA VAL A 17 4.20 10.12 2.92
C VAL A 17 3.40 11.09 3.79
N ASP A 18 2.09 10.87 3.92
CA ASP A 18 1.19 11.63 4.78
C ASP A 18 0.23 10.70 5.54
N GLY A 19 -0.21 11.15 6.71
CA GLY A 19 -1.23 10.48 7.51
C GLY A 19 -0.73 9.25 8.25
N VAL A 20 -1.66 8.30 8.46
CA VAL A 20 -1.45 7.08 9.24
C VAL A 20 -2.26 5.95 8.62
N LEU A 21 -1.64 4.79 8.45
CA LEU A 21 -2.29 3.52 8.07
C LEU A 21 -2.45 2.64 9.32
N ARG A 22 -3.62 2.02 9.48
CA ARG A 22 -3.93 1.10 10.58
C ARG A 22 -4.44 -0.23 10.06
N LYS A 23 -4.27 -1.26 10.89
CA LYS A 23 -4.87 -2.57 10.62
C LYS A 23 -6.40 -2.43 10.63
N GLY A 24 -7.06 -3.03 9.64
CA GLY A 24 -8.49 -2.90 9.40
C GLY A 24 -8.89 -1.62 8.65
N ASP A 25 -7.96 -0.74 8.29
CA ASP A 25 -8.29 0.38 7.42
C ASP A 25 -8.68 -0.13 6.03
N ARG A 26 -9.76 0.42 5.50
CA ARG A 26 -10.13 0.26 4.10
C ARG A 26 -9.40 1.32 3.29
N VAL A 27 -8.65 0.87 2.29
CA VAL A 27 -7.78 1.73 1.47
C VAL A 27 -8.08 1.51 -0.01
N ARG A 28 -7.67 2.49 -0.81
CA ARG A 28 -7.82 2.51 -2.25
C ARG A 28 -6.48 2.83 -2.90
N LEU A 29 -6.21 2.20 -4.04
CA LEU A 29 -5.09 2.54 -4.89
C LEU A 29 -5.47 3.68 -5.83
N SER A 30 -4.66 4.73 -5.87
CA SER A 30 -4.96 5.93 -6.64
C SER A 30 -4.96 5.65 -8.15
N ALA A 31 -3.99 4.87 -8.66
CA ALA A 31 -3.86 4.63 -10.09
C ALA A 31 -4.86 3.59 -10.62
N THR A 32 -5.09 2.49 -9.91
CA THR A 32 -6.02 1.42 -10.36
C THR A 32 -7.44 1.60 -9.86
N GLY A 33 -7.65 2.41 -8.82
CA GLY A 33 -8.93 2.55 -8.16
C GLY A 33 -9.35 1.35 -7.31
N ALA A 34 -8.51 0.31 -7.20
CA ALA A 34 -8.82 -0.90 -6.46
C ALA A 34 -8.91 -0.62 -4.95
N GLU A 35 -9.93 -1.20 -4.30
CA GLU A 35 -10.12 -1.09 -2.86
C GLU A 35 -9.84 -2.41 -2.15
N PHE A 36 -9.25 -2.33 -0.96
CA PHE A 36 -9.02 -3.48 -0.10
C PHE A 36 -8.94 -3.07 1.37
N GLU A 37 -9.07 -4.05 2.25
CA GLU A 37 -8.84 -3.91 3.68
C GLU A 37 -7.41 -4.33 4.03
N ILE A 38 -6.76 -3.56 4.90
CA ILE A 38 -5.45 -3.90 5.44
C ILE A 38 -5.62 -4.99 6.51
N LEU A 39 -5.20 -6.20 6.19
CA LEU A 39 -5.24 -7.35 7.09
C LEU A 39 -4.08 -7.36 8.07
N ASP A 40 -2.91 -6.93 7.61
CA ASP A 40 -1.72 -6.79 8.43
C ASP A 40 -0.78 -5.71 7.89
N LEU A 41 -0.01 -5.09 8.77
CA LEU A 41 0.99 -4.09 8.39
C LEU A 41 2.09 -4.05 9.44
N GLY A 42 3.25 -3.58 9.03
CA GLY A 42 4.41 -3.56 9.92
C GLY A 42 5.61 -2.86 9.35
N THR A 43 6.66 -2.79 10.16
CA THR A 43 7.97 -2.28 9.75
C THR A 43 8.88 -3.43 9.33
N LEU A 44 9.85 -3.14 8.45
CA LEU A 44 10.92 -4.06 8.12
C LEU A 44 12.06 -3.91 9.13
N THR A 45 12.49 -5.02 9.71
CA THR A 45 13.66 -5.08 10.59
C THR A 45 14.70 -6.05 10.01
N PRO A 46 15.96 -6.03 10.46
CA PRO A 46 16.94 -7.03 10.02
C PRO A 46 16.51 -8.49 10.27
N GLY A 47 15.63 -8.72 11.27
CA GLY A 47 15.02 -10.02 11.55
C GLY A 47 13.80 -10.34 10.69
N GLY A 48 13.49 -9.52 9.68
CA GLY A 48 12.31 -9.64 8.83
C GLY A 48 11.17 -8.70 9.23
N GLU A 49 9.97 -9.07 8.80
CA GLU A 49 8.74 -8.32 9.03
C GLU A 49 8.36 -8.31 10.52
N ARG A 50 8.16 -7.10 11.07
CA ARG A 50 7.64 -6.90 12.42
C ARG A 50 6.26 -6.24 12.34
N PRO A 51 5.17 -6.96 12.65
CA PRO A 51 3.83 -6.39 12.70
C PRO A 51 3.74 -5.23 13.69
N THR A 52 3.04 -4.16 13.30
CA THR A 52 2.80 -2.99 14.13
C THR A 52 1.34 -2.56 14.04
N PRO A 53 0.76 -1.95 15.08
CA PRO A 53 -0.65 -1.54 15.04
C PRO A 53 -0.95 -0.46 13.99
N LEU A 54 0.06 0.34 13.61
CA LEU A 54 -0.06 1.42 12.65
C LEU A 54 1.30 1.75 12.00
N LEU A 55 1.26 2.41 10.85
CA LEU A 55 2.40 3.09 10.21
C LEU A 55 2.06 4.58 10.04
N ARG A 56 2.98 5.48 10.39
CA ARG A 56 2.83 6.94 10.31
C ARG A 56 3.70 7.55 9.22
N ALA A 57 3.35 8.77 8.80
CA ALA A 57 4.15 9.57 7.88
C ALA A 57 5.64 9.57 8.26
N GLY A 58 6.48 9.28 7.27
CA GLY A 58 7.92 9.11 7.41
C GLY A 58 8.37 7.65 7.61
N GLU A 59 7.48 6.76 8.03
CA GLU A 59 7.82 5.34 8.22
C GLU A 59 7.78 4.55 6.91
N VAL A 60 8.67 3.56 6.83
CA VAL A 60 8.74 2.59 5.73
C VAL A 60 8.40 1.22 6.30
N GLY A 61 7.57 0.48 5.59
CA GLY A 61 7.05 -0.78 6.07
C GLY A 61 6.46 -1.65 4.99
N TYR A 62 5.71 -2.65 5.42
CA TYR A 62 4.93 -3.52 4.56
C TYR A 62 3.44 -3.38 4.91
N VAL A 63 2.61 -3.60 3.91
CA VAL A 63 1.16 -3.72 4.03
C VAL A 63 0.74 -5.00 3.33
N CYS A 64 -0.12 -5.75 4.01
CA CYS A 64 -0.74 -6.97 3.52
C CYS A 64 -2.25 -6.75 3.55
N GLY A 65 -2.88 -6.90 2.39
CA GLY A 65 -4.34 -6.78 2.26
C GLY A 65 -4.88 -7.93 1.41
N GLY A 66 -6.20 -8.07 1.36
CA GLY A 66 -6.89 -9.03 0.48
C GLY A 66 -6.76 -8.75 -1.02
N ILE A 67 -5.62 -8.22 -1.45
CA ILE A 67 -5.27 -7.94 -2.84
C ILE A 67 -5.04 -9.30 -3.52
N LYS A 68 -5.91 -9.63 -4.47
CA LYS A 68 -5.91 -10.95 -5.11
C LYS A 68 -4.78 -11.09 -6.14
N THR A 69 -4.36 -10.00 -6.77
CA THR A 69 -3.31 -10.06 -7.81
C THR A 69 -2.29 -8.94 -7.65
N VAL A 70 -1.01 -9.25 -7.93
CA VAL A 70 0.08 -8.24 -7.91
C VAL A 70 -0.18 -7.14 -8.94
N ALA A 71 -0.91 -7.44 -10.02
CA ALA A 71 -1.29 -6.47 -11.05
C ALA A 71 -2.21 -5.37 -10.51
N ASP A 72 -2.97 -5.65 -9.45
CA ASP A 72 -3.81 -4.65 -8.79
C ASP A 72 -2.96 -3.69 -7.97
N ALA A 73 -1.82 -4.13 -7.42
CA ALA A 73 -0.89 -3.36 -6.60
C ALA A 73 0.42 -3.07 -7.35
N ARG A 74 0.33 -2.23 -8.37
CA ARG A 74 1.50 -1.85 -9.18
C ARG A 74 2.55 -1.15 -8.30
N VAL A 75 3.82 -1.46 -8.57
CA VAL A 75 4.93 -0.72 -7.96
C VAL A 75 4.76 0.78 -8.31
N GLY A 76 4.95 1.67 -7.33
CA GLY A 76 4.80 3.10 -7.54
C GLY A 76 3.38 3.66 -7.44
N ASP A 77 2.35 2.82 -7.24
CA ASP A 77 1.00 3.30 -6.92
C ASP A 77 0.94 3.94 -5.52
N THR A 78 -0.06 4.78 -5.29
CA THR A 78 -0.29 5.50 -4.04
C THR A 78 -1.50 4.93 -3.32
N ILE A 79 -1.29 4.42 -2.10
CA ILE A 79 -2.36 3.95 -1.21
C ILE A 79 -2.97 5.16 -0.49
N ILE A 80 -4.29 5.32 -0.58
CA ILE A 80 -5.05 6.34 0.13
C ILE A 80 -6.14 5.70 0.99
N ASN A 81 -6.52 6.35 2.09
CA ASN A 81 -7.63 5.86 2.91
C ASN A 81 -8.96 6.00 2.14
N ALA A 82 -9.74 4.93 2.03
CA ALA A 82 -10.96 4.91 1.23
C ALA A 82 -12.02 5.92 1.74
N LYS A 83 -12.12 6.12 3.08
CA LYS A 83 -13.02 7.13 3.65
C LYS A 83 -12.63 8.56 3.28
N ARG A 84 -11.36 8.81 2.95
CA ARG A 84 -10.91 10.10 2.38
C ARG A 84 -11.18 10.17 0.88
N ALA A 85 -11.13 9.05 0.16
CA ALA A 85 -11.42 8.99 -1.28
C ALA A 85 -12.88 9.33 -1.60
N ASP A 86 -13.83 9.00 -0.71
CA ASP A 86 -15.26 9.32 -0.88
C ASP A 86 -15.62 10.81 -0.68
N LYS A 87 -14.71 11.63 -0.15
CA LYS A 87 -14.98 13.03 0.21
C LYS A 87 -14.46 14.03 -0.81
N ASP A 88 -14.81 13.93 -2.10
CA ASP A 88 -14.43 14.91 -3.14
C ASP A 88 -12.96 15.38 -3.05
N VAL A 89 -12.06 14.51 -2.55
CA VAL A 89 -10.64 14.81 -2.44
C VAL A 89 -10.14 14.59 -3.85
N ALA A 90 -9.67 15.68 -4.48
CA ALA A 90 -9.00 15.62 -5.77
C ALA A 90 -8.08 14.39 -5.83
N PRO A 91 -8.01 13.67 -6.96
CA PRO A 91 -7.17 12.48 -7.08
C PRO A 91 -5.81 12.80 -6.49
N VAL A 92 -5.40 12.06 -5.45
CA VAL A 92 -4.08 12.29 -4.87
C VAL A 92 -3.10 12.04 -6.00
N GLU A 93 -2.43 13.11 -6.42
CA GLU A 93 -1.46 13.02 -7.50
C GLU A 93 -0.47 11.93 -7.12
N PRO A 94 -0.31 10.90 -7.97
CA PRO A 94 0.59 9.82 -7.67
C PRO A 94 1.98 10.40 -7.44
N LEU A 95 2.70 9.82 -6.47
CA LEU A 95 4.03 10.31 -6.14
C LEU A 95 4.91 10.33 -7.40
N PRO A 96 5.64 11.43 -7.66
CA PRO A 96 6.43 11.57 -8.86
C PRO A 96 7.56 10.53 -8.88
N GLY A 97 7.88 10.01 -10.06
CA GLY A 97 9.11 9.26 -10.31
C GLY A 97 8.93 7.78 -10.68
N TYR A 98 7.75 7.19 -10.54
CA TYR A 98 7.53 5.85 -11.09
C TYR A 98 7.30 5.90 -12.60
N GLN A 99 8.09 5.13 -13.36
CA GLN A 99 7.90 4.89 -14.78
C GLN A 99 7.80 3.38 -14.99
N GLU A 100 6.80 2.94 -15.75
CA GLU A 100 6.60 1.52 -16.04
C GLU A 100 7.78 1.01 -16.89
N PRO A 101 8.43 -0.09 -16.50
CA PRO A 101 9.56 -0.62 -17.26
C PRO A 101 9.05 -1.06 -18.65
N VAL A 102 9.63 -0.48 -19.69
CA VAL A 102 9.36 -0.88 -21.08
C VAL A 102 10.15 -2.17 -21.36
N PRO A 103 9.49 -3.28 -21.76
CA PRO A 103 10.19 -4.49 -22.16
C PRO A 103 11.15 -4.19 -23.32
N VAL A 104 12.38 -4.70 -23.23
CA VAL A 104 13.38 -4.67 -24.32
C VAL A 104 13.27 -5.89 -25.22
#